data_AF-G3Y5I1-F1
#
_entry.id   AF-G3Y5I1-F1
#
_cell.length_a   1.000
_cell.length_b   1.000
_cell.length_c   1.000
_cell.angle_alpha   90.00
_cell.angle_beta   90.00
_cell.angle_gamma   90.00
#
_symmetry.space_group_name_H-M   'P 1'
#
loop_
_entity.id
_entity.type
_entity.pdbx_description
1 polymer ?
#
loop_
_entity_poly.entity_id
_entity_poly.type
_entity_poly.pdbx_seq_one_letter_code
_entity_poly.pdbx_strand_id
1 'polypeptide(L)'
;MKEFCVGQLEATLGITLYTIGLALGPLLFAPLSETYGRRWIYIFASTSLLSFAAGAGAAQSFASYLTCRFLSGMLGSVGIAMGAGTVADVWPQGRGRASALLMFVLGPFLAPSLAPFIVAYFLEAFDNDWRWTQWFLLLVGFPVWILILGMRETSTAKRSRDVPPRPLQRSVSLPLRMLCSDPIIFALTLHTSFGYAMIFSFFSSFSYILTLDYGLHNPQSSLCLLSLAIGYFCAILLFLMLEAVIRMRLKSSQQRLSQPEDRLIPGIAGGVLLLAGETWYGPLHLCMSIRYSLGAICPLFTIQMYERLG
;
A
#
# COMPACT_ATOMS: atom_id res chain seq x y z
N MET A 1 -5.04 24.46 7.36
CA MET A 1 -4.43 25.35 6.35
C MET A 1 -4.84 26.81 6.46
N LYS A 2 -5.99 27.16 7.08
CA LYS A 2 -6.36 28.57 7.32
C LYS A 2 -5.27 29.36 8.06
N GLU A 3 -4.55 28.69 8.98
CA GLU A 3 -3.39 29.26 9.71
C GLU A 3 -2.25 29.74 8.81
N PHE A 4 -2.05 29.13 7.65
CA PHE A 4 -0.99 29.54 6.73
C PHE A 4 -1.48 30.58 5.70
N CYS A 5 -2.77 30.96 5.74
CA CYS A 5 -3.41 31.85 4.76
C CYS A 5 -3.30 31.35 3.30
N VAL A 6 -3.40 30.03 3.12
CA VAL A 6 -3.17 29.32 1.86
C VAL A 6 -4.50 28.90 1.22
N GLY A 7 -4.59 28.95 -0.11
CA GLY A 7 -5.78 28.55 -0.87
C GLY A 7 -6.04 27.04 -0.85
N GLN A 8 -7.26 26.61 -1.20
CA GLN A 8 -7.61 25.18 -1.22
C GLN A 8 -6.78 24.36 -2.22
N LEU A 9 -6.42 24.97 -3.36
CA LEU A 9 -5.56 24.34 -4.37
C LEU A 9 -4.12 24.16 -3.88
N GLU A 10 -3.62 25.12 -3.10
CA GLU A 10 -2.28 25.01 -2.51
C GLU A 10 -2.29 24.01 -1.34
N ALA A 11 -3.39 23.91 -0.58
CA ALA A 11 -3.54 22.94 0.50
C ALA A 11 -3.38 21.48 0.03
N THR A 12 -3.83 21.15 -1.19
CA THR A 12 -3.68 19.80 -1.76
C THR A 12 -2.25 19.47 -2.18
N LEU A 13 -1.37 20.47 -2.31
CA LEU A 13 0.06 20.27 -2.60
C LEU A 13 0.76 19.40 -1.55
N GLY A 14 0.33 19.48 -0.29
CA GLY A 14 0.92 18.67 0.79
C GLY A 14 0.71 17.17 0.61
N ILE A 15 -0.44 16.75 0.07
CA ILE A 15 -0.75 15.34 -0.17
C ILE A 15 -0.09 14.88 -1.48
N THR A 16 -0.12 15.71 -2.53
CA THR A 16 0.48 15.38 -3.84
C THR A 16 2.01 15.28 -3.77
N LEU A 17 2.69 16.16 -3.04
CA LEU A 17 4.14 16.04 -2.83
C LEU A 17 4.50 14.80 -2.02
N TYR A 18 3.68 14.43 -1.02
CA TYR A 18 3.88 13.20 -0.27
C TYR A 18 3.73 11.95 -1.15
N THR A 19 2.73 11.91 -2.04
CA THR A 19 2.53 10.79 -2.96
C THR A 19 3.61 10.72 -4.04
N ILE A 20 4.09 11.86 -4.57
CA ILE A 20 5.26 11.92 -5.46
C ILE A 20 6.50 11.36 -4.75
N GLY A 21 6.73 11.76 -3.50
CA GLY A 21 7.81 11.20 -2.68
C GLY A 21 7.69 9.68 -2.54
N LEU A 22 6.52 9.18 -2.18
CA LEU A 22 6.24 7.73 -2.09
C LEU A 22 6.49 6.98 -3.39
N ALA A 23 6.23 7.60 -4.56
CA ALA A 23 6.48 6.99 -5.86
C ALA A 23 7.98 6.92 -6.20
N LEU A 24 8.74 7.95 -5.83
CA LEU A 24 10.18 8.02 -6.12
C LEU A 24 11.03 7.18 -5.16
N GLY A 25 10.64 7.07 -3.89
CA GLY A 25 11.44 6.39 -2.87
C GLY A 25 11.82 4.94 -3.22
N PRO A 26 10.89 4.07 -3.66
CA PRO A 26 11.19 2.67 -3.97
C PRO A 26 12.26 2.49 -5.04
N LEU A 27 12.36 3.41 -6.00
CA LEU A 27 13.37 3.37 -7.07
C LEU A 27 14.81 3.42 -6.52
N LEU A 28 14.99 4.06 -5.37
CA LEU A 28 16.29 4.19 -4.71
C LEU A 28 16.47 3.11 -3.64
N PHE A 29 15.47 2.92 -2.76
CA PHE A 29 15.62 2.08 -1.58
C PHE A 29 15.50 0.58 -1.85
N ALA A 30 14.73 0.16 -2.85
CA ALA A 30 14.64 -1.25 -3.21
C ALA A 30 16.00 -1.85 -3.61
N PRO A 31 16.76 -1.28 -4.59
CA PRO A 31 18.08 -1.81 -4.95
C PRO A 31 19.15 -1.60 -3.87
N LEU A 32 19.04 -0.53 -3.07
CA LEU A 32 19.92 -0.34 -1.91
C LEU A 32 19.77 -1.50 -0.91
N SER A 33 18.59 -2.09 -0.80
CA SER A 33 18.32 -3.15 0.16
C SER A 33 18.90 -4.50 -0.14
N GLU A 34 19.16 -4.76 -1.40
CA GLU A 34 19.83 -5.98 -1.83
C GLU A 34 21.34 -5.92 -1.55
N THR A 35 21.90 -4.70 -1.54
CA THR A 35 23.35 -4.50 -1.36
C THR A 35 23.75 -4.26 0.09
N TYR A 36 23.05 -3.38 0.82
CA TYR A 36 23.38 -3.01 2.19
C TYR A 36 22.68 -3.86 3.27
N GLY A 37 21.71 -4.67 2.87
CA GLY A 37 20.86 -5.43 3.79
C GLY A 37 19.58 -4.69 4.17
N ARG A 38 18.52 -5.46 4.42
CA ARG A 38 17.17 -4.91 4.57
C ARG A 38 16.94 -4.26 5.93
N ARG A 39 17.56 -4.77 7.00
CA ARG A 39 17.33 -4.26 8.38
C ARG A 39 17.75 -2.80 8.52
N TRP A 40 18.96 -2.47 8.08
CA TRP A 40 19.51 -1.12 8.21
C TRP A 40 18.69 -0.09 7.45
N ILE A 41 18.16 -0.46 6.29
CA ILE A 41 17.29 0.41 5.50
C ILE A 41 15.92 0.58 6.17
N TYR A 42 15.35 -0.48 6.76
CA TYR A 42 14.13 -0.33 7.56
C TYR A 42 14.32 0.64 8.73
N ILE A 43 15.42 0.53 9.47
CA ILE A 43 15.73 1.42 10.59
C ILE A 43 15.91 2.86 10.10
N PHE A 44 16.69 3.07 9.03
CA PHE A 44 16.91 4.41 8.47
C PHE A 44 15.62 5.05 7.93
N ALA A 45 14.82 4.27 7.20
CA ALA A 45 13.56 4.74 6.63
C ALA A 45 12.54 5.10 7.71
N SER A 46 12.38 4.23 8.71
CA SER A 46 11.42 4.45 9.81
C SER A 46 11.84 5.59 10.74
N THR A 47 13.13 5.73 11.06
CA THR A 47 13.64 6.90 11.80
C THR A 47 13.39 8.21 11.03
N SER A 48 13.70 8.22 9.73
CA SER A 48 13.49 9.39 8.88
C SER A 48 12.01 9.75 8.76
N LEU A 49 11.14 8.76 8.56
CA LEU A 49 9.69 8.95 8.50
C LEU A 49 9.16 9.64 9.76
N LEU A 50 9.55 9.15 10.95
CA LEU A 50 9.14 9.74 12.22
C LEU A 50 9.74 11.14 12.42
N SER A 51 11.02 11.33 12.12
CA SER A 51 11.68 12.64 12.25
C SER A 51 11.00 13.71 11.38
N PHE A 52 10.72 13.40 10.11
CA PHE A 52 10.07 14.35 9.20
C PHE A 52 8.57 14.51 9.47
N ALA A 53 7.89 13.48 10.00
CA ALA A 53 6.51 13.62 10.48
C ALA A 53 6.44 14.58 11.69
N ALA A 54 7.38 14.48 12.63
CA ALA A 54 7.51 15.44 13.73
C ALA A 54 7.80 16.86 13.23
N GLY A 55 8.70 16.98 12.24
CA GLY A 55 8.97 18.24 11.57
C GLY A 55 7.73 18.84 10.90
N ALA A 56 6.88 18.02 10.27
CA ALA A 56 5.63 18.46 9.65
C ALA A 56 4.59 18.91 10.69
N GLY A 57 4.51 18.24 11.84
CA GLY A 57 3.60 18.63 12.94
C GLY A 57 4.02 19.92 13.66
N ALA A 58 5.33 20.18 13.74
CA ALA A 58 5.91 21.38 14.34
C ALA A 58 6.11 22.54 13.33
N ALA A 59 5.78 22.34 12.05
CA ALA A 59 6.03 23.33 11.01
C ALA A 59 5.21 24.62 11.23
N GLN A 60 5.91 25.76 11.25
CA GLN A 60 5.32 27.11 11.33
C GLN A 60 5.25 27.81 9.97
N SER A 61 5.94 27.27 8.96
CA SER A 61 5.88 27.75 7.58
C SER A 61 5.27 26.68 6.67
N PHE A 62 4.50 27.14 5.69
CA PHE A 62 3.93 26.27 4.66
C PHE A 62 5.02 25.54 3.87
N ALA A 63 6.12 26.22 3.54
CA ALA A 63 7.24 25.62 2.81
C ALA A 63 7.95 24.52 3.62
N SER A 64 8.15 24.72 4.93
CA SER A 64 8.72 23.70 5.81
C SER A 64 7.80 22.48 5.93
N TYR A 65 6.48 22.71 5.98
CA TYR A 65 5.50 21.63 5.98
C TYR A 65 5.56 20.80 4.68
N LEU A 66 5.59 21.45 3.52
CA LEU A 66 5.70 20.76 2.23
C LEU A 66 7.00 19.95 2.09
N THR A 67 8.13 20.54 2.52
CA THR A 67 9.44 19.87 2.47
C THR A 67 9.44 18.63 3.37
N CYS A 68 8.93 18.75 4.60
CA CYS A 68 8.81 17.62 5.51
C CYS A 68 7.88 16.54 4.96
N ARG A 69 6.77 16.91 4.32
CA ARG A 69 5.86 15.96 3.67
C ARG A 69 6.53 15.21 2.52
N PHE A 70 7.23 15.92 1.64
CA PHE A 70 7.96 15.28 0.53
C PHE A 70 9.01 14.28 1.03
N LEU A 71 9.84 14.69 1.99
CA LEU A 71 10.90 13.85 2.55
C LEU A 71 10.33 12.66 3.36
N SER A 72 9.27 12.89 4.13
CA SER A 72 8.55 11.84 4.86
C SER A 72 8.00 10.77 3.89
N GLY A 73 7.40 11.19 2.77
CA GLY A 73 6.91 10.27 1.74
C GLY A 73 8.05 9.50 1.05
N MET A 74 9.10 10.21 0.63
CA MET A 74 10.24 9.59 -0.08
C MET A 74 11.01 8.58 0.77
N LEU A 75 11.31 8.94 2.02
CA LEU A 75 12.08 8.08 2.93
C LEU A 75 11.21 7.02 3.61
N GLY A 76 9.90 7.26 3.74
CA GLY A 76 8.95 6.34 4.35
C GLY A 76 8.43 5.21 3.44
N SER A 77 8.67 5.27 2.12
CA SER A 77 8.12 4.31 1.15
C SER A 77 8.62 2.86 1.30
N VAL A 78 9.73 2.69 2.00
CA VAL A 78 10.46 1.43 2.20
C VAL A 78 9.58 0.31 2.77
N GLY A 79 8.64 0.64 3.65
CA GLY A 79 7.73 -0.34 4.26
C GLY A 79 6.96 -1.17 3.24
N ILE A 80 6.37 -0.49 2.25
CA ILE A 80 5.53 -1.12 1.22
C ILE A 80 6.42 -1.81 0.18
N ALA A 81 7.48 -1.12 -0.28
CA ALA A 81 8.32 -1.61 -1.38
C ALA A 81 9.12 -2.87 -1.02
N MET A 82 9.64 -2.96 0.21
CA MET A 82 10.54 -4.04 0.60
C MET A 82 9.88 -5.16 1.40
N GLY A 83 8.65 -4.95 1.88
CA GLY A 83 7.99 -5.90 2.76
C GLY A 83 7.69 -7.23 2.09
N ALA A 84 7.25 -7.21 0.82
CA ALA A 84 6.98 -8.42 0.06
C ALA A 84 8.26 -9.26 -0.17
N GLY A 85 9.37 -8.59 -0.51
CA GLY A 85 10.69 -9.21 -0.54
C GLY A 85 11.07 -9.83 0.81
N THR A 86 10.83 -9.13 1.92
CA THR A 86 11.16 -9.62 3.27
C THR A 86 10.38 -10.89 3.62
N VAL A 87 9.10 -10.95 3.26
CA VAL A 87 8.29 -12.17 3.40
C VAL A 87 8.84 -13.30 2.53
N ALA A 88 9.29 -12.99 1.31
CA ALA A 88 9.90 -13.95 0.40
C ALA A 88 11.21 -14.57 0.93
N ASP A 89 12.00 -13.79 1.67
CA ASP A 89 13.26 -14.24 2.28
C ASP A 89 13.04 -15.07 3.56
N VAL A 90 12.00 -14.78 4.34
CA VAL A 90 11.73 -15.46 5.62
C VAL A 90 10.99 -16.79 5.41
N TRP A 91 10.02 -16.84 4.48
CA TRP A 91 9.23 -18.05 4.26
C TRP A 91 9.72 -18.84 3.04
N PRO A 92 10.14 -20.11 3.20
CA PRO A 92 10.51 -20.96 2.07
C PRO A 92 9.32 -21.19 1.13
N GLN A 93 9.62 -21.53 -0.14
CA GLN A 93 8.59 -21.77 -1.15
C GLN A 93 7.61 -22.85 -0.67
N GLY A 94 6.34 -22.49 -0.48
CA GLY A 94 5.34 -23.39 0.08
C GLY A 94 4.08 -22.67 0.57
N ARG A 95 3.23 -23.41 1.31
CA ARG A 95 1.91 -22.96 1.79
C ARG A 95 2.00 -21.72 2.70
N GLY A 96 3.02 -21.67 3.56
CA GLY A 96 3.23 -20.58 4.51
C GLY A 96 3.59 -19.23 3.88
N ARG A 97 4.28 -19.23 2.72
CA ARG A 97 4.67 -17.98 2.04
C ARG A 97 3.46 -17.27 1.42
N ALA A 98 2.54 -18.03 0.80
CA ALA A 98 1.35 -17.44 0.19
C ALA A 98 0.44 -16.76 1.23
N SER A 99 0.22 -17.41 2.38
CA SER A 99 -0.54 -16.84 3.48
C SER A 99 0.16 -15.64 4.12
N ALA A 100 1.48 -15.70 4.32
CA ALA A 100 2.24 -14.59 4.88
C ALA A 100 2.21 -13.36 3.96
N LEU A 101 2.31 -13.58 2.64
CA LEU A 101 2.23 -12.51 1.65
C LEU A 101 0.84 -11.87 1.63
N LEU A 102 -0.23 -12.66 1.71
CA LEU A 102 -1.61 -12.13 1.82
C LEU A 102 -1.79 -11.25 3.06
N MET A 103 -1.28 -11.70 4.21
CA MET A 103 -1.33 -10.92 5.45
C MET A 103 -0.50 -9.63 5.34
N PHE A 104 0.62 -9.66 4.63
CA PHE A 104 1.41 -8.46 4.36
C PHE A 104 0.64 -7.48 3.47
N VAL A 105 0.06 -7.93 2.37
CA VAL A 105 -0.67 -7.07 1.43
C VAL A 105 -1.95 -6.50 2.07
N LEU A 106 -2.58 -7.22 3.00
CA LEU A 106 -3.73 -6.70 3.76
C LEU A 106 -3.40 -5.40 4.51
N GLY A 107 -2.19 -5.26 5.06
CA GLY A 107 -1.79 -4.10 5.85
C GLY A 107 -1.94 -2.77 5.12
N PRO A 108 -1.26 -2.57 3.96
CA PRO A 108 -1.39 -1.36 3.15
C PRO A 108 -2.80 -1.05 2.66
N PHE A 109 -3.68 -2.03 2.48
CA PHE A 109 -5.07 -1.81 2.08
C PHE A 109 -5.98 -1.46 3.26
N LEU A 110 -5.74 -2.07 4.42
CA LEU A 110 -6.49 -1.79 5.64
C LEU A 110 -6.17 -0.40 6.21
N ALA A 111 -4.94 0.08 6.03
CA ALA A 111 -4.50 1.37 6.53
C ALA A 111 -5.33 2.56 6.00
N PRO A 112 -5.58 2.73 4.68
CA PRO A 112 -6.48 3.76 4.15
C PRO A 112 -7.93 3.66 4.60
N SER A 113 -8.42 2.50 5.04
CA SER A 113 -9.78 2.36 5.59
C SER A 113 -9.85 2.76 7.06
N LEU A 114 -8.85 2.37 7.86
CA LEU A 114 -8.83 2.68 9.30
C LEU A 114 -8.33 4.09 9.60
N ALA A 115 -7.38 4.62 8.82
CA ALA A 115 -6.76 5.90 9.11
C ALA A 115 -7.75 7.07 9.09
N PRO A 116 -8.61 7.26 8.06
CA PRO A 116 -9.59 8.36 8.05
C PRO A 116 -10.60 8.24 9.18
N PHE A 117 -11.02 7.02 9.52
CA PHE A 117 -11.91 6.77 10.65
C PHE A 117 -11.30 7.23 11.97
N ILE A 118 -10.09 6.76 12.29
CA ILE A 118 -9.43 7.12 13.55
C ILE A 118 -9.12 8.62 13.59
N VAL A 119 -8.61 9.16 12.48
CA VAL A 119 -8.24 10.58 12.38
C VAL A 119 -9.45 11.51 12.47
N ALA A 120 -10.60 11.16 11.88
CA ALA A 120 -11.79 12.00 11.94
C ALA A 120 -12.31 12.16 13.37
N TYR A 121 -12.41 11.05 14.12
CA TYR A 121 -12.79 11.07 15.54
C TYR A 121 -11.77 11.79 16.42
N PHE A 122 -10.48 11.61 16.13
CA PHE A 122 -9.42 12.28 16.88
C PHE A 122 -9.46 13.80 16.64
N LEU A 123 -9.64 14.24 15.39
CA LEU A 123 -9.74 15.66 15.07
C LEU A 123 -10.97 16.31 15.72
N GLU A 124 -12.11 15.63 15.76
CA GLU A 124 -13.31 16.13 16.44
C GLU A 124 -13.08 16.29 17.95
N ALA A 125 -12.34 15.36 18.58
CA ALA A 125 -12.03 15.42 20.01
C ALA A 125 -11.02 16.52 20.40
N PHE A 126 -10.18 16.97 19.46
CA PHE A 126 -9.12 17.96 19.67
C PHE A 126 -9.35 19.24 18.83
N ASP A 127 -10.57 19.77 18.84
CA ASP A 127 -10.95 21.07 18.26
C ASP A 127 -10.58 21.26 16.76
N ASN A 128 -10.51 20.17 16.00
CA ASN A 128 -10.13 20.12 14.58
C ASN A 128 -8.69 20.59 14.27
N ASP A 129 -7.79 20.49 15.23
CA ASP A 129 -6.38 20.83 15.05
C ASP A 129 -5.64 19.82 14.15
N TRP A 130 -5.34 20.23 12.91
CA TRP A 130 -4.70 19.37 11.90
C TRP A 130 -3.33 18.82 12.32
N ARG A 131 -2.61 19.50 13.23
CA ARG A 131 -1.29 19.08 13.72
C ARG A 131 -1.35 17.73 14.43
N TRP A 132 -2.46 17.44 15.10
CA TRP A 132 -2.69 16.15 15.76
C TRP A 132 -2.66 14.97 14.79
N THR A 133 -2.93 15.17 13.51
CA THR A 133 -2.75 14.10 12.51
C THR A 133 -1.30 13.63 12.43
N GLN A 134 -0.33 14.54 12.59
CA GLN A 134 1.10 14.21 12.56
C GLN A 134 1.56 13.62 13.89
N TRP A 135 1.11 14.19 15.03
CA TRP A 135 1.41 13.65 16.35
C TRP A 135 0.84 12.25 16.57
N PHE A 136 -0.36 11.99 16.05
CA PHE A 136 -0.96 10.66 16.08
C PHE A 136 -0.14 9.64 15.29
N LEU A 137 0.36 10.01 14.11
CA LEU A 137 1.26 9.16 13.32
C LEU A 137 2.55 8.82 14.09
N LEU A 138 3.08 9.76 14.88
CA LEU A 138 4.22 9.48 15.76
C LEU A 138 3.87 8.55 16.90
N LEU A 139 2.71 8.76 17.53
CA LEU A 139 2.23 7.93 18.64
C LEU A 139 2.09 6.47 18.23
N VAL A 140 1.53 6.21 17.05
CA VAL A 140 1.38 4.85 16.50
C VAL A 140 2.68 4.32 15.90
N GLY A 141 3.45 5.19 15.24
CA GLY A 141 4.67 4.81 14.54
C GLY A 141 5.85 4.53 15.49
N PHE A 142 5.92 5.16 16.65
CA PHE A 142 7.02 4.99 17.60
C PHE A 142 7.10 3.57 18.21
N PRO A 143 6.01 2.95 18.68
CA PRO A 143 6.02 1.54 19.08
C PRO A 143 6.47 0.60 17.95
N VAL A 144 6.01 0.84 16.73
CA VAL A 144 6.41 0.04 15.56
C VAL A 144 7.90 0.21 15.28
N TRP A 145 8.41 1.42 15.39
CA TRP A 145 9.84 1.71 15.26
C TRP A 145 10.70 0.95 16.29
N ILE A 146 10.26 0.88 17.55
CA ILE A 146 10.92 0.08 18.59
C ILE A 146 10.96 -1.41 18.18
N LEU A 147 9.87 -1.94 17.64
CA LEU A 147 9.83 -3.34 17.17
C LEU A 147 10.78 -3.56 15.98
N ILE A 148 10.93 -2.58 15.08
CA ILE A 148 11.86 -2.63 13.95
C ILE A 148 13.32 -2.71 14.41
N LEU A 149 13.69 -2.00 15.49
CA LEU A 149 15.03 -2.09 16.06
C LEU A 149 15.38 -3.51 16.51
N GLY A 150 14.39 -4.25 17.03
CA GLY A 150 14.51 -5.64 17.45
C GLY A 150 14.55 -6.66 16.31
N MET A 151 14.33 -6.26 15.06
CA MET A 151 14.35 -7.19 13.92
C MET A 151 15.76 -7.74 13.67
N ARG A 152 15.86 -9.04 13.34
CA ARG A 152 17.10 -9.66 12.86
C ARG A 152 17.29 -9.42 11.36
N GLU A 153 18.54 -9.47 10.90
CA GLU A 153 18.86 -9.30 9.48
C GLU A 153 18.18 -10.40 8.63
N THR A 154 17.29 -10.00 7.73
CA THR A 154 16.48 -10.89 6.89
C THR A 154 16.99 -11.03 5.46
N SER A 155 18.00 -10.27 5.04
CA SER A 155 18.49 -10.32 3.65
C SER A 155 19.22 -11.62 3.35
N THR A 156 18.69 -12.40 2.41
CA THR A 156 19.32 -13.62 1.90
C THR A 156 20.57 -13.31 1.05
N ALA A 157 20.66 -12.09 0.50
CA ALA A 157 21.81 -11.65 -0.32
C ALA A 157 23.13 -11.66 0.46
N LYS A 158 23.08 -11.42 1.77
CA LYS A 158 24.27 -11.53 2.66
C LYS A 158 24.67 -12.99 2.94
N ARG A 159 23.78 -13.94 2.65
CA ARG A 159 23.97 -15.39 2.88
C ARG A 159 24.67 -16.06 1.70
N SER A 160 24.56 -15.53 0.49
CA SER A 160 25.38 -15.93 -0.66
C SER A 160 26.66 -15.09 -0.67
N ARG A 161 27.69 -15.55 0.05
CA ARG A 161 29.02 -14.90 0.13
C ARG A 161 29.79 -14.89 -1.20
N ASP A 162 29.25 -15.50 -2.25
CA ASP A 162 29.98 -15.82 -3.49
C ASP A 162 29.73 -14.83 -4.64
N VAL A 163 28.82 -13.86 -4.49
CA VAL A 163 28.50 -12.91 -5.57
C VAL A 163 29.09 -11.53 -5.25
N PRO A 164 29.99 -10.99 -6.10
CA PRO A 164 30.52 -9.64 -5.89
C PRO A 164 29.39 -8.61 -5.92
N PRO A 165 29.42 -7.57 -5.07
CA PRO A 165 28.37 -6.56 -5.02
C PRO A 165 28.21 -5.92 -6.40
N ARG A 166 27.00 -6.01 -6.97
CA ARG A 166 26.69 -5.31 -8.22
C ARG A 166 26.87 -3.81 -7.98
N PRO A 167 27.47 -3.05 -8.92
CA PRO A 167 27.61 -1.62 -8.77
C PRO A 167 26.23 -0.98 -8.63
N LEU A 168 26.06 -0.11 -7.62
CA LEU A 168 24.78 0.50 -7.25
C LEU A 168 24.08 1.18 -8.44
N GLN A 169 24.86 1.84 -9.30
CA GLN A 169 24.37 2.45 -10.54
C GLN A 169 23.62 1.45 -11.43
N ARG A 170 24.15 0.23 -11.56
CA ARG A 170 23.54 -0.80 -12.41
C ARG A 170 22.25 -1.33 -11.79
N SER A 171 22.20 -1.51 -10.46
CA SER A 171 20.99 -1.95 -9.75
C SER A 171 19.85 -0.94 -9.80
N VAL A 172 20.14 0.37 -9.77
CA VAL A 172 19.12 1.43 -9.91
C VAL A 172 18.69 1.62 -11.37
N SER A 173 19.64 1.53 -12.32
CA SER A 173 19.34 1.72 -13.74
C SER A 173 18.56 0.57 -14.39
N LEU A 174 18.63 -0.64 -13.82
CA LEU A 174 18.04 -1.84 -14.42
C LEU A 174 16.50 -1.80 -14.45
N PRO A 175 15.78 -1.51 -13.33
CA PRO A 175 14.33 -1.39 -13.35
C PRO A 175 13.84 -0.26 -14.26
N LEU A 176 14.55 0.88 -14.26
CA LEU A 176 14.21 2.02 -15.13
C LEU A 176 14.37 1.67 -16.61
N ARG A 177 15.44 0.96 -16.95
CA ARG A 177 15.67 0.50 -18.32
C ARG A 177 14.62 -0.52 -18.75
N MET A 178 14.28 -1.48 -17.88
CA MET A 178 13.21 -2.47 -18.14
C MET A 178 11.87 -1.77 -18.37
N LEU A 179 11.51 -0.82 -17.52
CA LEU A 179 10.25 -0.07 -17.64
C LEU A 179 10.13 0.70 -18.96
N CYS A 180 11.22 1.30 -19.45
CA CYS A 180 11.21 2.06 -20.70
C CYS A 180 11.46 1.23 -21.96
N SER A 181 12.11 0.07 -21.85
CA SER A 181 12.50 -0.75 -23.02
C SER A 181 11.49 -1.85 -23.32
N ASP A 182 10.83 -2.41 -22.30
CA ASP A 182 9.94 -3.55 -22.46
C ASP A 182 8.46 -3.07 -22.46
N PRO A 183 7.76 -3.11 -23.62
CA PRO A 183 6.40 -2.56 -23.73
C PRO A 183 5.38 -3.31 -22.85
N ILE A 184 5.64 -4.59 -22.57
CA ILE A 184 4.82 -5.42 -21.68
C ILE A 184 4.87 -4.87 -20.25
N ILE A 185 6.07 -4.66 -19.70
CA ILE A 185 6.25 -4.14 -18.34
C ILE A 185 5.65 -2.74 -18.22
N PHE A 186 5.84 -1.91 -19.24
CA PHE A 186 5.24 -0.58 -19.31
C PHE A 186 3.70 -0.63 -19.22
N ALA A 187 3.05 -1.46 -20.05
CA ALA A 187 1.59 -1.59 -20.06
C ALA A 187 1.03 -2.09 -18.71
N LEU A 188 1.70 -3.07 -18.09
CA LEU A 188 1.28 -3.63 -16.79
C LEU A 188 1.46 -2.62 -15.65
N THR A 189 2.55 -1.84 -15.68
CA THR A 189 2.81 -0.76 -14.72
C THR A 189 1.81 0.37 -14.89
N LEU A 190 1.48 0.73 -16.13
CA LEU A 190 0.46 1.74 -16.44
C LEU A 190 -0.91 1.31 -15.89
N HIS A 191 -1.30 0.05 -16.11
CA HIS A 191 -2.56 -0.50 -15.63
C HIS A 191 -2.65 -0.49 -14.10
N THR A 192 -1.61 -0.96 -13.41
CA THR A 192 -1.58 -0.97 -11.94
C THR A 192 -1.54 0.44 -11.35
N SER A 193 -0.79 1.36 -11.97
CA SER A 193 -0.79 2.79 -11.57
C SER A 193 -2.17 3.42 -11.72
N PHE A 194 -2.87 3.15 -12.82
CA PHE A 194 -4.22 3.65 -13.04
C PHE A 194 -5.19 3.11 -11.97
N GLY A 195 -5.11 1.82 -11.65
CA GLY A 195 -5.90 1.21 -10.57
C GLY A 195 -5.64 1.85 -9.20
N TYR A 196 -4.38 2.09 -8.84
CA TYR A 196 -4.03 2.77 -7.60
C TYR A 196 -4.54 4.23 -7.57
N ALA A 197 -4.40 4.97 -8.68
CA ALA A 197 -4.89 6.34 -8.77
C ALA A 197 -6.41 6.43 -8.59
N MET A 198 -7.17 5.50 -9.16
CA MET A 198 -8.62 5.38 -8.98
C MET A 198 -8.98 5.13 -7.51
N ILE A 199 -8.31 4.18 -6.84
CA ILE A 199 -8.56 3.86 -5.43
C ILE A 199 -8.27 5.06 -4.52
N PHE A 200 -7.13 5.75 -4.70
CA PHE A 200 -6.80 6.94 -3.88
C PHE A 200 -7.76 8.11 -4.13
N SER A 201 -8.16 8.33 -5.38
CA SER A 201 -9.15 9.35 -5.71
C SER A 201 -10.51 9.05 -5.09
N PHE A 202 -10.90 7.77 -5.08
CA PHE A 202 -12.12 7.31 -4.43
C PHE A 202 -12.14 7.64 -2.92
N PHE A 203 -11.06 7.33 -2.19
CA PHE A 203 -10.97 7.64 -0.76
C PHE A 203 -11.18 9.13 -0.46
N SER A 204 -10.64 10.01 -1.31
CA SER A 204 -10.82 11.45 -1.16
C SER A 204 -12.24 11.91 -1.49
N SER A 205 -12.84 11.36 -2.55
CA SER A 205 -14.17 11.78 -3.01
C SER A 205 -15.30 11.21 -2.15
N PHE A 206 -15.13 10.04 -1.56
CA PHE A 206 -16.17 9.35 -0.80
C PHE A 206 -16.63 10.15 0.42
N SER A 207 -15.68 10.62 1.24
CA SER A 207 -16.00 11.47 2.40
C SER A 207 -16.64 12.80 1.99
N TYR A 208 -16.24 13.35 0.84
CA TYR A 208 -16.78 14.60 0.32
C TYR A 208 -18.25 14.47 -0.11
N ILE A 209 -18.59 13.42 -0.87
CA ILE A 209 -19.95 13.16 -1.36
C ILE A 209 -20.91 12.90 -0.19
N LEU A 210 -20.51 12.09 0.79
CA LEU A 210 -21.36 11.76 1.94
C LEU A 210 -21.70 12.98 2.81
N THR A 211 -20.78 13.94 2.93
CA THR A 211 -21.03 15.16 3.69
C THR A 211 -21.88 16.17 2.91
N LEU A 212 -21.74 16.24 1.58
CA LEU A 212 -22.52 17.15 0.73
C LEU A 212 -23.95 16.68 0.45
N ASP A 213 -24.11 15.43 0.01
CA ASP A 213 -25.41 14.94 -0.47
C ASP A 213 -26.28 14.38 0.66
N TYR A 214 -25.66 13.76 1.67
CA TYR A 214 -26.36 13.10 2.78
C TYR A 214 -26.31 13.91 4.09
N GLY A 215 -25.59 15.04 4.12
CA GLY A 215 -25.48 15.89 5.31
C GLY A 215 -24.81 15.20 6.51
N LEU A 216 -24.05 14.12 6.28
CA LEU A 216 -23.41 13.36 7.36
C LEU A 216 -22.25 14.16 7.97
N HIS A 217 -22.12 14.08 9.30
CA HIS A 217 -21.01 14.70 10.02
C HIS A 217 -19.67 14.04 9.63
N ASN A 218 -18.55 14.80 9.65
CA ASN A 218 -17.21 14.30 9.28
C ASN A 218 -16.78 12.94 9.90
N PRO A 219 -16.99 12.66 11.20
CA PRO A 219 -16.73 11.34 11.79
C PRO A 219 -17.66 10.25 11.24
N GLN A 220 -18.94 10.58 11.01
CA GLN A 220 -19.96 9.64 10.53
C GLN A 220 -19.74 9.26 9.07
N SER A 221 -19.31 10.19 8.23
CA SER A 221 -18.95 9.89 6.84
C SER A 221 -17.69 9.00 6.77
N SER A 222 -16.74 9.22 7.68
CA SER A 222 -15.51 8.41 7.77
C SER A 222 -15.75 7.00 8.32
N LEU A 223 -16.77 6.80 9.16
CA LEU A 223 -17.23 5.47 9.61
C LEU A 223 -17.65 4.56 8.46
N CYS A 224 -18.25 5.12 7.41
CA CYS A 224 -18.67 4.35 6.25
C CYS A 224 -17.49 3.70 5.50
N LEU A 225 -16.27 4.24 5.61
CA LEU A 225 -15.06 3.64 5.05
C LEU A 225 -14.67 2.31 5.73
N LEU A 226 -15.20 2.02 6.93
CA LEU A 226 -14.98 0.75 7.62
C LEU A 226 -15.62 -0.43 6.85
N SER A 227 -16.62 -0.19 6.00
CA SER A 227 -17.17 -1.24 5.14
C SER A 227 -16.12 -1.82 4.19
N LEU A 228 -15.15 -1.01 3.75
CA LEU A 228 -14.04 -1.47 2.91
C LEU A 228 -13.15 -2.47 3.65
N ALA A 229 -12.95 -2.29 4.96
CA ALA A 229 -12.22 -3.25 5.78
C ALA A 229 -12.93 -4.63 5.75
N ILE A 230 -14.25 -4.64 5.91
CA ILE A 230 -15.06 -5.86 5.80
C ILE A 230 -14.90 -6.49 4.41
N GLY A 231 -14.92 -5.66 3.36
CA GLY A 231 -14.62 -6.08 1.98
C GLY A 231 -13.28 -6.79 1.84
N TYR A 232 -12.19 -6.23 2.38
CA TYR A 232 -10.87 -6.84 2.34
C TYR A 232 -10.79 -8.18 3.10
N PHE A 233 -11.49 -8.32 4.23
CA PHE A 233 -11.54 -9.61 4.95
C PHE A 233 -12.32 -10.66 4.16
N CYS A 234 -13.46 -10.28 3.57
CA CYS A 234 -14.21 -11.15 2.66
C CYS A 234 -13.37 -11.55 1.43
N ALA A 235 -12.58 -10.62 0.88
CA ALA A 235 -11.66 -10.88 -0.23
C ALA A 235 -10.66 -11.98 0.09
N ILE A 236 -10.04 -11.89 1.25
CA ILE A 236 -9.05 -12.86 1.70
C ILE A 236 -9.71 -14.21 1.93
N LEU A 237 -10.89 -14.24 2.55
CA LEU A 237 -11.64 -15.47 2.73
C LEU A 237 -11.93 -16.14 1.38
N LEU A 238 -12.42 -15.37 0.40
CA LEU A 238 -12.68 -15.85 -0.96
C LEU A 238 -11.40 -16.35 -1.64
N PHE A 239 -10.28 -15.63 -1.50
CA PHE A 239 -8.98 -16.03 -2.02
C PHE A 239 -8.56 -17.39 -1.45
N LEU A 240 -8.62 -17.54 -0.12
CA LEU A 240 -8.25 -18.77 0.57
C LEU A 240 -9.12 -19.95 0.13
N MET A 241 -10.43 -19.71 -0.10
CA MET A 241 -11.37 -20.70 -0.61
C MET A 241 -11.04 -21.11 -2.05
N LEU A 242 -10.84 -20.14 -2.96
CA LEU A 242 -10.44 -20.40 -4.35
C LEU A 242 -9.13 -21.20 -4.43
N GLU A 243 -8.13 -20.80 -3.65
CA GLU A 243 -6.84 -21.48 -3.60
C GLU A 243 -6.99 -22.89 -3.00
N ALA A 244 -7.87 -23.10 -2.02
CA ALA A 244 -8.19 -24.42 -1.49
C ALA A 244 -8.84 -25.33 -2.56
N VAL A 245 -9.81 -24.82 -3.30
CA VAL A 245 -10.52 -25.55 -4.37
C VAL A 245 -9.57 -25.94 -5.50
N ILE A 246 -8.76 -24.99 -5.99
CA ILE A 246 -7.77 -25.25 -7.06
C ILE A 246 -6.78 -26.32 -6.62
N ARG A 247 -6.30 -26.27 -5.37
CA ARG A 247 -5.39 -27.29 -4.82
C ARG A 247 -6.04 -28.67 -4.71
N MET A 248 -7.31 -28.75 -4.31
CA MET A 248 -8.02 -30.03 -4.26
C MET A 248 -8.11 -30.65 -5.66
N ARG A 249 -8.39 -29.84 -6.69
CA ARG A 249 -8.43 -30.29 -8.10
C ARG A 249 -7.06 -30.73 -8.62
N LEU A 250 -5.99 -30.02 -8.27
CA LEU A 250 -4.62 -30.39 -8.64
C LEU A 250 -4.16 -31.69 -7.97
N LYS A 251 -4.50 -31.92 -6.69
CA LYS A 251 -4.18 -33.18 -6.00
C LYS A 251 -4.90 -34.39 -6.59
N SER A 252 -6.13 -34.23 -7.08
CA SER A 252 -6.85 -35.30 -7.77
C SER A 252 -6.28 -35.61 -9.16
N SER A 253 -5.51 -34.70 -9.76
CA SER A 253 -4.89 -34.87 -11.07
C SER A 253 -3.39 -35.21 -10.92
N GLN A 254 -3.11 -36.38 -10.34
CA GLN A 254 -1.81 -36.89 -9.83
C GLN A 254 -0.53 -36.70 -10.70
N GLN A 255 -0.58 -36.12 -11.91
CA GLN A 255 0.55 -36.01 -12.84
C GLN A 255 0.98 -34.60 -13.24
N ARG A 256 0.27 -33.52 -12.87
CA ARG A 256 0.74 -32.16 -13.21
C ARG A 256 1.50 -31.51 -12.07
N LEU A 257 2.81 -31.31 -12.27
CA LEU A 257 3.58 -30.27 -11.57
C LEU A 257 2.80 -28.96 -11.69
N SER A 258 2.61 -28.26 -10.57
CA SER A 258 1.83 -27.02 -10.57
C SER A 258 2.47 -25.99 -11.50
N GLN A 259 1.89 -25.83 -12.69
CA GLN A 259 2.38 -24.86 -13.65
C GLN A 259 2.04 -23.45 -13.14
N PRO A 260 2.89 -22.45 -13.46
CA PRO A 260 2.62 -21.06 -13.07
C PRO A 260 1.26 -20.56 -13.60
N GLU A 261 0.75 -21.14 -14.68
CA GLU A 261 -0.52 -20.83 -15.35
C GLU A 261 -1.76 -21.15 -14.50
N ASP A 262 -1.75 -22.22 -13.71
CA ASP A 262 -2.89 -22.58 -12.84
C ASP A 262 -3.12 -21.54 -11.72
N ARG A 263 -2.11 -20.70 -11.47
CA ARG A 263 -2.15 -19.60 -10.50
C ARG A 263 -2.70 -18.31 -11.10
N LEU A 264 -2.85 -18.24 -12.42
CA LEU A 264 -3.44 -17.11 -13.14
C LEU A 264 -4.96 -17.05 -12.97
N ILE A 265 -5.61 -18.22 -12.83
CA ILE A 265 -7.06 -18.37 -12.71
C ILE A 265 -7.69 -17.50 -11.59
N PRO A 266 -7.17 -17.48 -10.34
CA PRO A 266 -7.69 -16.57 -9.32
C PRO A 266 -7.48 -15.09 -9.67
N GLY A 267 -6.42 -14.74 -10.41
CA GLY A 267 -6.20 -13.38 -10.91
C GLY A 267 -7.24 -12.96 -11.96
N ILE A 268 -7.59 -13.86 -12.89
CA ILE A 268 -8.66 -13.63 -13.89
C ILE A 268 -10.02 -13.48 -13.21
N ALA A 269 -10.33 -14.36 -12.25
CA ALA A 269 -11.57 -14.26 -11.47
C ALA A 269 -11.64 -12.92 -10.70
N GLY A 270 -10.53 -12.48 -10.11
CA GLY A 270 -10.42 -11.17 -9.47
C GLY A 270 -10.64 -10.01 -10.45
N GLY A 271 -10.05 -10.07 -11.65
CA GLY A 271 -10.22 -9.04 -12.68
C GLY A 271 -11.66 -8.93 -13.21
N VAL A 272 -12.35 -10.05 -13.40
CA VAL A 272 -13.77 -10.06 -13.81
C VAL A 272 -14.67 -9.52 -12.69
N LEU A 273 -14.40 -9.90 -11.44
CA LEU A 273 -15.10 -9.35 -10.27
C LEU A 273 -14.89 -7.84 -10.12
N LEU A 274 -13.69 -7.33 -10.44
CA LEU A 274 -13.41 -5.90 -10.46
C LEU A 274 -14.22 -5.19 -11.54
N LEU A 275 -14.25 -5.71 -12.77
CA LEU A 275 -15.12 -5.13 -13.81
C LEU A 275 -16.59 -5.12 -13.38
N ALA A 276 -17.07 -6.20 -12.76
CA ALA A 276 -18.45 -6.31 -12.30
C ALA A 276 -18.77 -5.35 -11.13
N GLY A 277 -17.81 -5.12 -10.22
CA GLY A 277 -17.95 -4.20 -9.09
C GLY A 277 -18.01 -2.74 -9.54
N GLU A 278 -17.16 -2.35 -10.49
CA GLU A 278 -17.13 -1.00 -11.04
C GLU A 278 -18.36 -0.70 -11.94
N THR A 279 -18.88 -1.70 -12.66
CA THR A 279 -19.98 -1.53 -13.63
C THR A 279 -21.39 -1.63 -13.03
N TRP A 280 -21.57 -1.99 -11.76
CA TRP A 280 -22.90 -2.11 -11.15
C TRP A 280 -23.57 -0.73 -10.96
N TYR A 281 -24.19 -0.23 -12.03
CA TYR A 281 -25.08 0.92 -12.08
C TYR A 281 -26.50 0.49 -11.67
N GLY A 282 -26.77 0.48 -10.37
CA GLY A 282 -28.13 0.33 -9.83
C GLY A 282 -28.57 1.58 -9.04
N PRO A 283 -29.84 2.01 -9.11
CA PRO A 283 -30.31 3.25 -8.51
C PRO A 283 -30.56 3.21 -6.99
N LEU A 284 -30.00 2.25 -6.24
CA LEU A 284 -30.20 2.18 -4.78
C LEU A 284 -29.07 2.85 -4.00
N HIS A 285 -29.42 3.99 -3.39
CA HIS A 285 -28.62 4.84 -2.51
C HIS A 285 -27.98 4.15 -1.29
N LEU A 286 -28.35 2.90 -0.97
CA LEU A 286 -27.76 2.08 0.11
C LEU A 286 -26.64 1.13 -0.38
N CYS A 287 -26.44 1.04 -1.70
CA CYS A 287 -25.60 0.03 -2.36
C CYS A 287 -24.14 0.48 -2.60
N MET A 288 -23.78 1.73 -2.25
CA MET A 288 -22.41 2.23 -2.42
C MET A 288 -21.39 1.40 -1.60
N SER A 289 -21.68 1.12 -0.32
CA SER A 289 -20.76 0.36 0.54
C SER A 289 -20.50 -1.06 0.02
N ILE A 290 -21.49 -1.73 -0.58
CA ILE A 290 -21.36 -3.09 -1.15
C ILE A 290 -20.61 -3.07 -2.48
N ARG A 291 -20.91 -2.09 -3.35
CA ARG A 291 -20.28 -1.89 -4.65
C ARG A 291 -18.75 -1.73 -4.54
N TYR A 292 -18.28 -0.98 -3.55
CA TYR A 292 -16.86 -0.71 -3.37
C TYR A 292 -16.14 -1.74 -2.50
N SER A 293 -16.85 -2.44 -1.60
CA SER A 293 -16.31 -3.60 -0.89
C SER A 293 -15.86 -4.70 -1.85
N LEU A 294 -16.56 -4.86 -2.99
CA LEU A 294 -16.24 -5.80 -4.08
C LEU A 294 -15.06 -5.33 -4.96
N GLY A 295 -14.91 -4.02 -5.21
CA GLY A 295 -13.75 -3.47 -5.94
C GLY A 295 -12.45 -3.53 -5.12
N ALA A 296 -12.55 -3.32 -3.80
CA ALA A 296 -11.43 -3.37 -2.86
C ALA A 296 -10.83 -4.78 -2.70
N ILE A 297 -11.56 -5.84 -3.08
CA ILE A 297 -11.09 -7.23 -3.12
C ILE A 297 -9.90 -7.41 -4.07
N CYS A 298 -9.82 -6.59 -5.13
CA CYS A 298 -9.05 -6.93 -6.32
C CYS A 298 -7.53 -6.67 -6.28
N PRO A 299 -6.98 -5.58 -5.70
CA PRO A 299 -5.55 -5.34 -5.80
C PRO A 299 -4.70 -6.39 -5.05
N LEU A 300 -5.28 -7.10 -4.07
CA LEU A 300 -4.69 -8.30 -3.45
C LEU A 300 -4.44 -9.42 -4.47
N PHE A 301 -5.36 -9.64 -5.41
CA PHE A 301 -5.23 -10.66 -6.46
C PHE A 301 -4.25 -10.23 -7.55
N THR A 302 -4.24 -8.95 -7.92
CA THR A 302 -3.38 -8.41 -8.98
C THR A 302 -1.90 -8.44 -8.57
N ILE A 303 -1.55 -7.97 -7.36
CA ILE A 303 -0.15 -7.89 -6.89
C ILE A 303 0.49 -9.28 -6.79
N GLN A 304 -0.27 -10.28 -6.32
CA GLN A 304 0.22 -11.63 -6.12
C GLN A 304 0.37 -12.44 -7.42
N MET A 305 -0.34 -12.03 -8.48
CA MET A 305 -0.16 -12.54 -9.84
C MET A 305 1.18 -12.08 -10.44
N TYR A 306 1.59 -10.84 -10.16
CA TYR A 306 2.81 -10.25 -10.72
C TYR A 306 4.10 -10.76 -10.06
N GLU A 307 4.13 -10.97 -8.75
CA GLU A 307 5.34 -11.37 -8.02
C GLU A 307 5.80 -12.83 -8.25
N ARG A 308 5.07 -13.61 -9.09
CA ARG A 308 5.39 -15.01 -9.39
C ARG A 308 5.67 -15.29 -10.87
N LEU A 309 5.64 -14.26 -11.72
CA LEU A 309 5.99 -14.33 -13.14
C LEU A 309 7.46 -13.93 -13.42
N GLY A 310 8.21 -13.53 -12.40
CA GLY A 310 9.65 -13.25 -12.46
C GLY A 310 10.24 -13.04 -11.08
#